data_AF-A0A6G7Y510-F1
#
_entry.id   AF-A0A6G7Y510-F1
#
_cell.length_a   1.000
_cell.length_b   1.000
_cell.length_c   1.000
_cell.angle_alpha   90.00
_cell.angle_beta   90.00
_cell.angle_gamma   90.00
#
_symmetry.space_group_name_H-M   'P 1'
#
loop_
_entity.id
_entity.type
_entity.pdbx_description
1 polymer ?
#
loop_
_entity_poly.entity_id
_entity_poly.type
_entity_poly.pdbx_seq_one_letter_code
_entity_poly.pdbx_strand_id
1 'polypeptide(L)'
;MSIETRPTVDHGAEAPEEHHDLSVGELFRRLYALFYNKRFGLLLILAMAVLTLVGVLFPQAPGEVLADPESSAQWLAGQEGRYGNWTGVLAAVGIFGVFSAIPFKVVTILLALSIIACTTHRLPLLYNQAMKPRVRVRPTFFDHARVRATAVVKGDEAAAAEAVRQRLLKERYRVTTGEDGVPLYADRNRFAPFGTVVAHAAFVVILAGVFITSTFGFRVDDLSVPIGTRVEVGRDTGLAVEATSFKDSYNPDGSPNDYVSDLVLFHDGQQVASQTVRVNAPLNWNGWSLNQASFGIAADLKVSAADGSVVFDQSIPLVYQTQDRQYAYGRIDLPEQQLQIYLITPASGKVVDDIPAGKAQIEVYPFGAEKPSFQTILTPGEAVTGADHSWTFARERQYTGLMLSRDPGAVWVWVGSAMLAIGTCWTMFLRHKRIWVRLEPVKGARACPSPRPTVTT
;
A
#
# COMPACT_ATOMS: atom_id res chain seq x y z
N MET A 1 -18.24 13.58 70.65
CA MET A 1 -18.02 12.27 71.28
C MET A 1 -19.34 11.51 71.19
N SER A 2 -19.40 10.54 70.29
CA SER A 2 -20.45 9.51 70.26
C SER A 2 -19.77 8.27 69.69
N ILE A 3 -19.68 7.24 70.51
CA ILE A 3 -19.15 5.92 70.15
C ILE A 3 -20.38 5.06 69.92
N GLU A 4 -20.51 4.49 68.73
CA GLU A 4 -21.54 3.51 68.43
C GLU A 4 -20.83 2.24 67.92
N THR A 5 -21.01 1.17 68.69
CA THR A 5 -20.35 -0.12 68.56
C THR A 5 -20.96 -0.94 67.42
N ARG A 6 -20.14 -1.46 66.50
CA ARG A 6 -20.55 -2.49 65.53
C ARG A 6 -20.56 -3.87 66.19
N PRO A 7 -21.56 -4.73 65.89
CA PRO A 7 -21.50 -6.13 66.27
C PRO A 7 -20.54 -6.89 65.34
N THR A 8 -19.81 -7.84 65.92
CA THR A 8 -18.92 -8.79 65.24
C THR A 8 -19.73 -9.73 64.35
N VAL A 9 -19.41 -9.77 63.05
CA VAL A 9 -19.97 -10.75 62.11
C VAL A 9 -19.14 -12.03 62.18
N ASP A 10 -19.84 -13.13 62.38
CA ASP A 10 -19.37 -14.51 62.46
C ASP A 10 -18.62 -14.94 61.20
N HIS A 11 -17.48 -15.61 61.39
CA HIS A 11 -16.68 -16.22 60.32
C HIS A 11 -17.22 -17.64 60.06
N GLY A 12 -18.14 -17.78 59.11
CA GLY A 12 -18.66 -19.10 58.78
C GLY A 12 -19.59 -19.14 57.58
N ALA A 13 -19.01 -19.03 56.38
CA ALA A 13 -19.43 -19.71 55.14
C ALA A 13 -18.67 -19.11 53.96
N GLU A 14 -17.63 -19.79 53.46
CA GLU A 14 -17.14 -19.56 52.11
C GLU A 14 -18.28 -19.93 51.14
N ALA A 15 -18.82 -18.91 50.47
CA ALA A 15 -19.69 -19.12 49.31
C ALA A 15 -18.87 -19.81 48.21
N PRO A 16 -19.46 -20.74 47.43
CA PRO A 16 -18.75 -21.38 46.34
C PRO A 16 -18.31 -20.30 45.33
N GLU A 17 -17.06 -20.37 44.86
CA GLU A 17 -16.62 -19.57 43.71
C GLU A 17 -17.51 -19.92 42.50
N GLU A 18 -18.50 -19.06 42.21
CA GLU A 18 -19.21 -19.11 40.94
C GLU A 18 -18.21 -18.77 39.84
N HIS A 19 -17.73 -19.81 39.15
CA HIS A 19 -17.14 -19.66 37.83
C HIS A 19 -18.20 -19.05 36.91
N HIS A 20 -18.17 -17.72 36.79
CA HIS A 20 -19.03 -16.99 35.88
C HIS A 20 -18.62 -17.33 34.46
N ASP A 21 -19.22 -18.38 33.89
CA ASP A 21 -19.08 -18.72 32.49
C ASP A 21 -19.45 -17.48 31.67
N LEU A 22 -18.46 -16.95 30.94
CA LEU A 22 -18.63 -15.75 30.13
C LEU A 22 -19.63 -16.06 29.02
N SER A 23 -20.85 -15.52 29.14
CA SER A 23 -21.84 -15.57 28.06
C SER A 23 -21.24 -15.00 26.77
N VAL A 24 -21.55 -15.62 25.63
CA VAL A 24 -21.14 -15.15 24.29
C VAL A 24 -21.48 -13.66 24.08
N GLY A 25 -22.63 -13.21 24.59
CA GLY A 25 -23.04 -11.80 24.49
C GLY A 25 -22.22 -10.85 25.38
N GLU A 26 -21.69 -11.33 26.50
CA GLU A 26 -20.78 -10.57 27.35
C GLU A 26 -19.39 -10.49 26.72
N LEU A 27 -18.90 -11.60 26.14
CA LEU A 27 -17.66 -11.63 25.38
C LEU A 27 -17.70 -10.64 24.21
N PHE A 28 -18.78 -10.66 23.39
CA PHE A 28 -18.93 -9.72 22.27
C PHE A 28 -18.93 -8.26 22.73
N ARG A 29 -19.62 -7.93 23.83
CA ARG A 29 -19.63 -6.57 24.38
C ARG A 29 -18.26 -6.11 24.84
N ARG A 30 -17.50 -6.98 25.53
CA ARG A 30 -16.13 -6.68 25.95
C ARG A 30 -15.19 -6.49 24.77
N LEU A 31 -15.28 -7.35 23.75
CA LEU A 31 -14.51 -7.21 22.52
C LEU A 31 -14.85 -5.92 21.78
N TYR A 32 -16.13 -5.62 21.59
CA TYR A 32 -16.57 -4.36 20.98
C TYR A 32 -16.04 -3.15 21.77
N ALA A 33 -16.07 -3.20 23.10
CA ALA A 33 -15.52 -2.17 23.99
C ALA A 33 -14.01 -1.98 23.86
N LEU A 34 -13.26 -3.04 23.62
CA LEU A 34 -11.84 -2.96 23.30
C LEU A 34 -11.62 -2.22 21.98
N PHE A 35 -12.35 -2.58 20.92
CA PHE A 35 -12.13 -2.02 19.57
C PHE A 35 -12.54 -0.56 19.43
N TYR A 36 -13.55 -0.07 20.16
CA TYR A 36 -13.87 1.37 20.17
C TYR A 36 -13.02 2.19 21.16
N ASN A 37 -12.14 1.56 21.94
CA ASN A 37 -11.25 2.25 22.86
C ASN A 37 -10.16 3.02 22.09
N LYS A 38 -10.12 4.35 22.28
CA LYS A 38 -9.16 5.25 21.61
C LYS A 38 -7.69 4.91 21.90
N ARG A 39 -7.37 4.42 23.09
CA ARG A 39 -5.99 4.03 23.46
C ARG A 39 -5.55 2.79 22.68
N PHE A 40 -6.44 1.82 22.57
CA PHE A 40 -6.21 0.62 21.78
C PHE A 40 -6.03 0.97 20.30
N GLY A 41 -6.91 1.81 19.74
CA GLY A 41 -6.75 2.32 18.37
C GLY A 41 -5.42 3.04 18.14
N LEU A 42 -4.98 3.90 19.08
CA LEU A 42 -3.68 4.58 18.99
C LEU A 42 -2.51 3.59 18.99
N LEU A 43 -2.56 2.56 19.83
CA LEU A 43 -1.52 1.51 19.86
C LEU A 43 -1.44 0.76 18.53
N LEU A 44 -2.59 0.44 17.91
CA LEU A 44 -2.62 -0.21 16.59
C LEU A 44 -2.04 0.70 15.50
N ILE A 45 -2.33 2.00 15.53
CA ILE A 45 -1.75 2.97 14.59
C ILE A 45 -0.22 3.03 14.76
N LEU A 46 0.28 3.08 15.99
CA LEU A 46 1.71 3.10 16.27
C LEU A 46 2.40 1.79 15.85
N ALA A 47 1.77 0.65 16.13
CA ALA A 47 2.26 -0.66 15.68
C ALA A 47 2.34 -0.73 14.15
N MET A 48 1.28 -0.28 13.46
CA MET A 48 1.27 -0.19 12.00
C MET A 48 2.39 0.71 11.50
N ALA A 49 2.55 1.90 12.08
CA ALA A 49 3.59 2.85 11.70
C ALA A 49 5.00 2.25 11.83
N VAL A 50 5.30 1.58 12.95
CA VAL A 50 6.59 0.90 13.16
C VAL A 50 6.82 -0.19 12.12
N LEU A 51 5.84 -1.07 11.90
CA LEU A 51 5.97 -2.15 10.91
C LEU A 51 6.16 -1.59 9.50
N THR A 52 5.39 -0.58 9.10
CA THR A 52 5.55 0.07 7.79
C THR A 52 6.92 0.75 7.65
N LEU A 53 7.41 1.43 8.69
CA LEU A 53 8.71 2.07 8.67
C LEU A 53 9.82 1.03 8.48
N VAL A 54 9.78 -0.07 9.23
CA VAL A 54 10.74 -1.16 9.07
C VAL A 54 10.66 -1.76 7.66
N GLY A 55 9.46 -2.06 7.16
CA GLY A 55 9.28 -2.62 5.82
C GLY A 55 9.79 -1.70 4.69
N VAL A 56 9.76 -0.38 4.88
CA VAL A 56 10.28 0.59 3.89
C VAL A 56 11.80 0.76 3.98
N LEU A 57 12.38 0.64 5.17
CA LEU A 57 13.82 0.84 5.38
C LEU A 57 14.69 -0.33 4.88
N PHE A 58 14.10 -1.52 4.73
CA PHE A 58 14.80 -2.73 4.33
C PHE A 58 14.29 -3.27 2.99
N PRO A 59 15.15 -3.87 2.16
CA PRO A 59 14.71 -4.50 0.92
C PRO A 59 13.70 -5.60 1.24
N GLN A 60 12.59 -5.62 0.51
CA GLN A 60 11.53 -6.62 0.72
C GLN A 60 11.59 -7.66 -0.39
N ALA A 61 11.72 -8.92 0.00
CA ALA A 61 11.62 -10.04 -0.91
C ALA A 61 10.15 -10.36 -1.20
N PRO A 62 9.78 -10.72 -2.44
CA PRO A 62 8.47 -11.26 -2.74
C PRO A 62 8.16 -12.47 -1.85
N GLY A 63 6.89 -12.61 -1.44
CA GLY A 63 6.48 -13.72 -0.57
C GLY A 63 6.75 -15.10 -1.18
N GLU A 64 6.67 -15.22 -2.51
CA GLU A 64 6.97 -16.43 -3.27
C GLU A 64 8.46 -16.82 -3.16
N VAL A 65 9.35 -15.84 -3.28
CA VAL A 65 10.81 -16.05 -3.13
C VAL A 65 11.15 -16.50 -1.71
N LEU A 66 10.49 -15.93 -0.69
CA LEU A 66 10.70 -16.33 0.70
C LEU A 66 10.09 -17.70 1.05
N ALA A 67 9.11 -18.18 0.28
CA ALA A 67 8.47 -19.47 0.51
C ALA A 67 9.27 -20.65 -0.06
N ASP A 68 10.10 -20.39 -1.08
CA ASP A 68 10.98 -21.39 -1.70
C ASP A 68 12.39 -21.36 -1.06
N PRO A 69 12.88 -22.47 -0.47
CA PRO A 69 14.17 -22.47 0.23
C PRO A 69 15.36 -22.08 -0.65
N GLU A 70 15.37 -22.50 -1.91
CA GLU A 70 16.48 -22.23 -2.84
C GLU A 70 16.48 -20.76 -3.27
N SER A 71 15.33 -20.26 -3.73
CA SER A 71 15.15 -18.85 -4.11
C SER A 71 15.43 -17.92 -2.93
N SER A 72 14.99 -18.29 -1.73
CA SER A 72 15.27 -17.52 -0.51
C SER A 72 16.77 -17.49 -0.19
N ALA A 73 17.48 -18.62 -0.32
CA ALA A 73 18.91 -18.67 -0.07
C ALA A 73 19.69 -17.80 -1.06
N GLN A 74 19.34 -17.86 -2.35
CA GLN A 74 19.93 -17.04 -3.39
C GLN A 74 19.68 -15.54 -3.16
N TRP A 75 18.44 -15.16 -2.84
CA TRP A 75 18.10 -13.76 -2.56
C TRP A 75 18.86 -13.23 -1.35
N LEU A 76 18.98 -14.03 -0.28
CA LEU A 76 19.71 -13.66 0.94
C LEU A 76 21.21 -13.52 0.69
N ALA A 77 21.82 -14.40 -0.12
CA ALA A 77 23.22 -14.26 -0.53
C ALA A 77 23.48 -12.91 -1.20
N GLY A 78 22.53 -12.42 -2.01
CA GLY A 78 22.59 -11.07 -2.59
C GLY A 78 22.57 -9.92 -1.57
N GLN A 79 22.09 -10.17 -0.35
CA GLN A 79 22.05 -9.18 0.74
C GLN A 79 23.30 -9.20 1.64
N GLU A 80 24.10 -10.27 1.60
CA GLU A 80 25.31 -10.42 2.42
C GLU A 80 26.34 -9.32 2.16
N GLY A 81 26.45 -8.84 0.92
CA GLY A 81 27.33 -7.71 0.60
C GLY A 81 26.99 -6.42 1.37
N ARG A 82 25.72 -6.24 1.76
CA ARG A 82 25.25 -5.05 2.49
C ARG A 82 25.18 -5.26 4.00
N TYR A 83 24.75 -6.43 4.46
CA TYR A 83 24.48 -6.67 5.88
C TYR A 83 25.46 -7.67 6.53
N GLY A 84 26.28 -8.37 5.74
CA GLY A 84 27.26 -9.35 6.23
C GLY A 84 26.64 -10.39 7.15
N ASN A 85 27.28 -10.64 8.29
CA ASN A 85 26.84 -11.62 9.28
C ASN A 85 25.45 -11.32 9.89
N TRP A 86 24.92 -10.09 9.73
CA TRP A 86 23.58 -9.74 10.20
C TRP A 86 22.48 -10.24 9.27
N THR A 87 22.77 -10.59 8.01
CA THR A 87 21.76 -11.05 7.04
C THR A 87 20.90 -12.18 7.61
N GLY A 88 21.54 -13.21 8.19
CA GLY A 88 20.82 -14.35 8.76
C GLY A 88 19.94 -13.97 9.95
N VAL A 89 20.40 -13.07 10.83
CA VAL A 89 19.62 -12.59 11.98
C VAL A 89 18.41 -11.77 11.52
N LEU A 90 18.64 -10.86 10.57
CA LEU A 90 17.60 -10.02 9.97
C LEU A 90 16.53 -10.84 9.25
N ALA A 91 16.95 -11.89 8.53
CA ALA A 91 16.07 -12.86 7.90
C ALA A 91 15.27 -13.66 8.93
N ALA A 92 15.91 -14.16 9.99
CA ALA A 92 15.25 -14.92 11.05
C ALA A 92 14.17 -14.11 11.80
N VAL A 93 14.37 -12.81 11.96
CA VAL A 93 13.37 -11.88 12.54
C VAL A 93 12.27 -11.52 11.53
N GLY A 94 12.47 -11.79 10.23
CA GLY A 94 11.49 -11.55 9.16
C GLY A 94 11.51 -10.13 8.59
N ILE A 95 12.61 -9.39 8.72
CA ILE A 95 12.69 -7.98 8.30
C ILE A 95 12.57 -7.78 6.78
N PHE A 96 12.92 -8.82 6.01
CA PHE A 96 12.88 -8.81 4.55
C PHE A 96 11.51 -9.22 3.99
N GLY A 97 10.54 -9.55 4.83
CA GLY A 97 9.19 -9.97 4.44
C GLY A 97 8.10 -9.35 5.31
N VAL A 98 8.29 -8.12 5.78
CA VAL A 98 7.39 -7.50 6.77
C VAL A 98 5.96 -7.37 6.24
N PHE A 99 5.79 -7.01 4.96
CA PHE A 99 4.46 -6.80 4.37
C PHE A 99 3.68 -8.11 4.11
N SER A 100 4.38 -9.23 3.95
CA SER A 100 3.75 -10.55 3.80
C SER A 100 3.57 -11.28 5.14
N ALA A 101 4.27 -10.83 6.20
CA ALA A 101 4.27 -11.45 7.51
C ALA A 101 2.92 -11.39 8.24
N ILE A 102 2.65 -12.42 9.03
CA ILE A 102 1.42 -12.56 9.84
C ILE A 102 1.19 -11.35 10.77
N PRO A 103 2.18 -10.83 11.52
CA PRO A 103 1.97 -9.69 12.41
C PRO A 103 1.45 -8.45 11.68
N PHE A 104 1.96 -8.17 10.47
CA PHE A 104 1.49 -7.05 9.66
C PHE A 104 0.03 -7.21 9.25
N LYS A 105 -0.35 -8.41 8.78
CA LYS A 105 -1.73 -8.74 8.43
C LYS A 105 -2.67 -8.65 9.62
N VAL A 106 -2.27 -9.18 10.78
CA VAL A 106 -3.05 -9.11 12.02
C VAL A 106 -3.27 -7.66 12.46
N VAL A 107 -2.22 -6.84 12.51
CA VAL A 107 -2.33 -5.42 12.87
C VAL A 107 -3.22 -4.67 11.87
N THR A 108 -3.12 -4.98 10.58
CA THR A 108 -4.00 -4.41 9.53
C THR A 108 -5.48 -4.72 9.79
N ILE A 109 -5.81 -5.99 10.06
CA ILE A 109 -7.19 -6.41 10.36
C ILE A 109 -7.70 -5.76 11.64
N LEU A 110 -6.92 -5.80 12.72
CA LEU A 110 -7.30 -5.20 14.01
C LEU A 110 -7.51 -3.69 13.89
N LEU A 111 -6.68 -3.00 13.10
CA LEU A 111 -6.82 -1.57 12.83
C LEU A 111 -8.12 -1.29 12.07
N ALA A 112 -8.43 -2.05 11.03
CA ALA A 112 -9.68 -1.91 10.29
C ALA A 112 -10.90 -2.14 11.19
N LEU A 113 -10.89 -3.20 12.02
CA LEU A 113 -11.95 -3.48 12.99
C LEU A 113 -12.09 -2.36 14.03
N SER A 114 -10.98 -1.79 14.52
CA SER A 114 -11.00 -0.67 15.44
C SER A 114 -11.63 0.58 14.80
N ILE A 115 -11.29 0.89 13.55
CA ILE A 115 -11.89 2.02 12.81
C ILE A 115 -13.40 1.81 12.65
N ILE A 116 -13.84 0.59 12.29
CA ILE A 116 -15.25 0.23 12.17
C ILE A 116 -15.97 0.39 13.52
N ALA A 117 -15.44 -0.18 14.60
CA ALA A 117 -16.04 -0.11 15.93
C ALA A 117 -16.12 1.35 16.44
N CYS A 118 -15.05 2.12 16.31
CA CYS A 118 -15.02 3.55 16.68
C CYS A 118 -16.06 4.36 15.89
N THR A 119 -16.19 4.09 14.59
CA THR A 119 -17.10 4.84 13.71
C THR A 119 -18.55 4.46 13.97
N THR A 120 -18.86 3.17 14.09
CA THR A 120 -20.20 2.67 14.42
C THR A 120 -20.67 3.15 15.79
N HIS A 121 -19.79 3.14 16.81
CA HIS A 121 -20.15 3.65 18.14
C HIS A 121 -20.44 5.17 18.12
N ARG A 122 -19.70 5.93 17.32
CA ARG A 122 -19.83 7.39 17.24
C ARG A 122 -21.00 7.86 16.37
N LEU A 123 -21.43 7.08 15.39
CA LEU A 123 -22.43 7.47 14.40
C LEU A 123 -23.77 7.93 15.01
N PRO A 124 -24.37 7.22 15.99
CA PRO A 124 -25.62 7.66 16.64
C PRO A 124 -25.47 8.99 17.37
N LEU A 125 -24.30 9.25 17.97
CA LEU A 125 -24.03 10.49 18.69
C LEU A 125 -23.99 11.68 17.72
N LEU A 126 -23.38 11.51 16.55
CA LEU A 126 -23.35 12.55 15.51
C LEU A 126 -24.73 12.80 14.92
N TYR A 127 -25.48 11.74 14.69
CA TYR A 127 -26.85 11.83 14.22
C TYR A 127 -27.73 12.61 15.20
N ASN A 128 -27.66 12.28 16.49
CA ASN A 128 -28.38 12.98 17.53
C ASN A 128 -27.94 14.46 17.64
N GLN A 129 -26.65 14.75 17.55
CA GLN A 129 -26.16 16.14 17.57
C GLN A 129 -26.66 16.96 16.37
N ALA A 130 -26.72 16.36 15.18
CA ALA A 130 -27.20 17.04 13.98
C ALA A 130 -28.72 17.24 14.01
N MET A 131 -29.47 16.21 14.40
CA MET A 131 -30.94 16.24 14.32
C MET A 131 -31.59 16.90 15.53
N LYS A 132 -31.06 16.64 16.73
CA LYS A 132 -31.61 17.05 18.03
C LYS A 132 -30.60 17.92 18.80
N PRO A 133 -30.31 19.14 18.33
CA PRO A 133 -29.36 20.03 18.99
C PRO A 133 -29.87 20.47 20.37
N ARG A 134 -28.92 20.70 21.30
CA ARG A 134 -29.25 21.26 22.62
C ARG A 134 -29.52 22.75 22.49
N VAL A 135 -30.78 23.14 22.63
CA VAL A 135 -31.22 24.54 22.53
C VAL A 135 -30.88 25.34 23.78
N ARG A 136 -31.09 24.76 24.97
CA ARG A 136 -30.82 25.43 26.25
C ARG A 136 -29.40 25.10 26.75
N VAL A 137 -28.69 26.13 27.16
CA VAL A 137 -27.35 26.07 27.77
C VAL A 137 -27.36 26.80 29.12
N ARG A 138 -26.40 26.49 30.00
CA ARG A 138 -26.27 27.18 31.29
C ARG A 138 -25.86 28.65 31.07
N PRO A 139 -26.26 29.60 31.93
CA PRO A 139 -25.84 31.00 31.81
C PRO A 139 -24.32 31.20 31.67
N THR A 140 -23.54 30.43 32.44
CA THR A 140 -22.06 30.45 32.42
C THR A 140 -21.46 30.08 31.06
N PHE A 141 -22.22 29.42 30.17
CA PHE A 141 -21.77 29.15 28.80
C PHE A 141 -21.47 30.45 28.05
N PHE A 142 -22.29 31.49 28.21
CA PHE A 142 -22.12 32.77 27.52
C PHE A 142 -20.90 33.55 28.05
N ASP A 143 -20.49 33.28 29.29
CA ASP A 143 -19.32 33.90 29.93
C ASP A 143 -18.00 33.28 29.45
N HIS A 144 -18.03 32.02 29.02
CA HIS A 144 -16.84 31.26 28.61
C HIS A 144 -16.81 30.88 27.12
N ALA A 145 -17.84 31.27 26.35
CA ALA A 145 -17.86 31.00 24.91
C ALA A 145 -16.68 31.70 24.22
N ARG A 146 -15.84 30.92 23.51
CA ARG A 146 -14.66 31.42 22.78
C ARG A 146 -15.00 32.56 21.82
N VAL A 147 -16.17 32.50 21.18
CA VAL A 147 -16.70 33.57 20.34
C VAL A 147 -18.03 34.00 20.92
N ARG A 148 -18.11 35.26 21.35
CA ARG A 148 -19.32 35.88 21.91
C ARG A 148 -19.45 37.32 21.44
N ALA A 149 -20.68 37.78 21.33
CA ALA A 149 -21.01 39.17 21.03
C ALA A 149 -22.30 39.54 21.76
N THR A 150 -22.40 40.81 22.16
CA THR A 150 -23.60 41.38 22.79
C THR A 150 -24.07 42.56 21.95
N ALA A 151 -25.37 42.64 21.71
CA ALA A 151 -25.99 43.75 20.99
C ALA A 151 -27.30 44.15 21.65
N VAL A 152 -27.66 45.42 21.58
CA VAL A 152 -28.94 45.95 22.06
C VAL A 152 -29.92 45.99 20.88
N VAL A 153 -31.08 45.38 21.04
CA VAL A 153 -32.16 45.35 20.04
C VAL A 153 -33.35 46.13 20.58
N LYS A 154 -34.00 46.95 19.74
CA LYS A 154 -35.22 47.67 20.10
C LYS A 154 -36.42 46.71 20.06
N GLY A 155 -37.36 46.89 20.99
CA GLY A 155 -38.57 46.08 21.10
C GLY A 155 -38.65 45.34 22.43
N ASP A 156 -39.77 44.67 22.66
CA ASP A 156 -39.89 43.70 23.73
C ASP A 156 -39.12 42.41 23.39
N GLU A 157 -39.05 41.48 24.35
CA GLU A 157 -38.28 40.24 24.20
C GLU A 157 -38.76 39.38 23.02
N ALA A 158 -40.07 39.34 22.77
CA ALA A 158 -40.66 38.57 21.68
C ALA A 158 -40.32 39.17 20.31
N ALA A 159 -40.48 40.49 20.13
CA ALA A 159 -40.11 41.17 18.89
C ALA A 159 -38.60 41.09 18.63
N ALA A 160 -37.77 41.18 19.67
CA ALA A 160 -36.33 41.00 19.56
C ALA A 160 -35.95 39.56 19.16
N ALA A 161 -36.59 38.55 19.74
CA ALA A 161 -36.38 37.14 19.38
C ALA A 161 -36.71 36.87 17.91
N GLU A 162 -37.85 37.39 17.44
CA GLU A 162 -38.26 37.20 16.06
C GLU A 162 -37.33 37.95 15.08
N ALA A 163 -36.91 39.18 15.41
CA ALA A 163 -35.95 39.91 14.59
C ALA A 163 -34.60 39.17 14.44
N VAL A 164 -34.09 38.60 15.54
CA VAL A 164 -32.86 37.79 15.52
C VAL A 164 -33.07 36.50 14.72
N ARG A 165 -34.18 35.80 14.92
CA ARG A 165 -34.55 34.61 14.14
C ARG A 165 -34.60 34.90 12.66
N GLN A 166 -35.28 35.96 12.22
CA GLN A 166 -35.36 36.35 10.82
C GLN A 166 -33.99 36.67 10.23
N ARG A 167 -33.11 37.35 10.99
CA ARG A 167 -31.75 37.61 10.52
C ARG A 167 -30.96 36.32 10.34
N LEU A 168 -31.05 35.37 11.28
CA LEU A 168 -30.37 34.07 11.18
C LEU A 168 -30.87 33.25 10.00
N LEU A 169 -32.17 33.25 9.74
CA LEU A 169 -32.78 32.60 8.57
C LEU A 169 -32.25 33.22 7.26
N LYS A 170 -32.16 34.56 7.18
CA LYS A 170 -31.59 35.28 6.02
C LYS A 170 -30.12 34.90 5.76
N GLU A 171 -29.35 34.64 6.81
CA GLU A 171 -27.96 34.15 6.73
C GLU A 171 -27.85 32.63 6.46
N ARG A 172 -28.98 31.97 6.16
CA ARG A 172 -29.11 30.53 5.86
C ARG A 172 -28.77 29.62 7.04
N TYR A 173 -29.05 30.05 8.26
CA TYR A 173 -29.04 29.17 9.42
C TYR A 173 -30.40 28.47 9.57
N ARG A 174 -30.38 27.21 9.99
CA ARG A 174 -31.54 26.57 10.62
C ARG A 174 -31.68 27.14 12.03
N VAL A 175 -32.89 27.54 12.41
CA VAL A 175 -33.18 28.04 13.76
C VAL A 175 -34.09 27.05 14.49
N THR A 176 -33.79 26.77 15.76
CA THR A 176 -34.59 25.95 16.68
C THR A 176 -34.79 26.74 17.97
N THR A 177 -36.01 26.75 18.49
CA THR A 177 -36.40 27.57 19.64
C THR A 177 -36.71 26.71 20.87
N GLY A 178 -36.68 27.30 22.06
CA GLY A 178 -37.29 26.71 23.26
C GLY A 178 -38.82 26.74 23.20
N GLU A 179 -39.47 26.18 24.24
CA GLU A 179 -40.94 26.12 24.36
C GLU A 179 -41.60 27.50 24.31
N ASP A 180 -40.98 28.52 24.91
CA ASP A 180 -41.49 29.91 24.94
C ASP A 180 -40.95 30.78 23.80
N GLY A 181 -40.39 30.18 22.73
CA GLY A 181 -39.72 30.92 21.65
C GLY A 181 -38.29 31.37 21.96
N VAL A 182 -37.85 31.25 23.23
CA VAL A 182 -36.49 31.52 23.72
C VAL A 182 -36.00 30.39 24.66
N PRO A 183 -34.68 30.12 24.77
CA PRO A 183 -33.57 30.67 23.99
C PRO A 183 -33.57 30.16 22.54
N LEU A 184 -32.83 30.84 21.65
CA LEU A 184 -32.69 30.44 20.25
C LEU A 184 -31.37 29.69 20.05
N TYR A 185 -31.45 28.60 19.29
CA TYR A 185 -30.29 27.90 18.74
C TYR A 185 -30.31 28.02 17.22
N ALA A 186 -29.17 28.29 16.62
CA ALA A 186 -29.03 28.32 15.18
C ALA A 186 -27.81 27.54 14.70
N ASP A 187 -27.96 26.76 13.63
CA ASP A 187 -26.84 26.06 13.02
C ASP A 187 -26.82 26.10 11.50
N ARG A 188 -25.61 25.87 10.97
CA ARG A 188 -25.36 25.70 9.54
C ARG A 188 -24.35 24.58 9.34
N ASN A 189 -24.49 23.85 8.23
CA ASN A 189 -23.67 22.68 7.91
C ASN A 189 -23.67 21.61 9.01
N ARG A 190 -24.84 21.29 9.59
CA ARG A 190 -24.98 20.30 10.67
C ARG A 190 -24.42 18.90 10.36
N PHE A 191 -24.34 18.55 9.08
CA PHE A 191 -23.80 17.27 8.63
C PHE A 191 -22.29 17.27 8.40
N ALA A 192 -21.61 18.40 8.56
CA ALA A 192 -20.17 18.48 8.40
C ALA A 192 -19.36 17.41 9.16
N PRO A 193 -19.70 17.06 10.42
CA PRO A 193 -18.98 16.01 11.13
C PRO A 193 -19.08 14.63 10.47
N PHE A 194 -20.08 14.38 9.61
CA PHE A 194 -20.20 13.12 8.87
C PHE A 194 -19.11 12.96 7.81
N GLY A 195 -18.44 14.04 7.38
CA GLY A 195 -17.24 13.93 6.54
C GLY A 195 -16.16 13.06 7.20
N THR A 196 -16.05 13.08 8.54
CA THR A 196 -15.13 12.19 9.28
C THR A 196 -15.54 10.72 9.23
N VAL A 197 -16.85 10.43 9.13
CA VAL A 197 -17.37 9.06 8.95
C VAL A 197 -17.02 8.56 7.56
N VAL A 198 -17.18 9.40 6.54
CA VAL A 198 -16.78 9.08 5.15
C VAL A 198 -15.27 8.84 5.06
N ALA A 199 -14.45 9.69 5.70
CA ALA A 199 -13.00 9.51 5.74
C ALA A 199 -12.58 8.20 6.45
N HIS A 200 -13.22 7.84 7.57
CA HIS A 200 -12.94 6.55 8.22
C HIS A 200 -13.37 5.36 7.36
N ALA A 201 -14.55 5.42 6.73
CA ALA A 201 -15.00 4.38 5.82
C ALA A 201 -14.01 4.24 4.63
N ALA A 202 -13.51 5.36 4.12
CA ALA A 202 -12.48 5.37 3.08
C ALA A 202 -11.21 4.64 3.51
N PHE A 203 -10.71 4.88 4.72
CA PHE A 203 -9.55 4.15 5.25
C PHE A 203 -9.80 2.64 5.33
N VAL A 204 -10.99 2.22 5.78
CA VAL A 204 -11.35 0.79 5.82
C VAL A 204 -11.36 0.19 4.41
N VAL A 205 -11.92 0.89 3.43
CA VAL A 205 -11.96 0.43 2.03
C VAL A 205 -10.54 0.35 1.44
N ILE A 206 -9.67 1.33 1.70
CA ILE A 206 -8.26 1.29 1.27
C ILE A 206 -7.53 0.11 1.91
N LEU A 207 -7.67 -0.07 3.23
CA LEU A 207 -7.04 -1.19 3.94
C LEU A 207 -7.53 -2.55 3.41
N ALA A 208 -8.83 -2.67 3.10
CA ALA A 208 -9.38 -3.87 2.47
C ALA A 208 -8.80 -4.11 1.07
N GLY A 209 -8.67 -3.07 0.24
CA GLY A 209 -8.02 -3.15 -1.06
C GLY A 209 -6.58 -3.62 -0.96
N VAL A 210 -5.77 -2.98 -0.11
CA VAL A 210 -4.37 -3.38 0.13
C VAL A 210 -4.27 -4.81 0.65
N PHE A 211 -5.17 -5.22 1.55
CA PHE A 211 -5.21 -6.59 2.07
C PHE A 211 -5.54 -7.61 0.97
N ILE A 212 -6.47 -7.29 0.06
CA ILE A 212 -6.81 -8.10 -1.10
C ILE A 212 -5.60 -8.23 -2.02
N THR A 213 -4.92 -7.13 -2.39
CA THR A 213 -3.70 -7.15 -3.21
C THR A 213 -2.58 -7.94 -2.54
N SER A 214 -2.37 -7.76 -1.24
CA SER A 214 -1.34 -8.47 -0.48
C SER A 214 -1.57 -9.97 -0.40
N THR A 215 -2.84 -10.42 -0.47
CA THR A 215 -3.21 -11.83 -0.33
C THR A 215 -3.38 -12.54 -1.67
N PHE A 216 -3.89 -11.84 -2.68
CA PHE A 216 -4.29 -12.41 -3.99
C PHE A 216 -3.63 -11.74 -5.18
N GLY A 217 -2.79 -10.74 -4.96
CA GLY A 217 -2.03 -10.08 -6.01
C GLY A 217 -0.87 -10.93 -6.49
N PHE A 218 -0.42 -10.64 -7.70
CA PHE A 218 0.73 -11.30 -8.33
C PHE A 218 1.60 -10.24 -8.99
N ARG A 219 2.93 -10.41 -8.96
CA ARG A 219 3.87 -9.48 -9.58
C ARG A 219 5.19 -10.16 -9.94
N VAL A 220 5.68 -9.87 -11.14
CA VAL A 220 7.02 -10.20 -11.66
C VAL A 220 7.61 -8.90 -12.21
N ASP A 221 8.70 -8.42 -11.60
CA ASP A 221 9.28 -7.10 -11.91
C ASP A 221 10.32 -7.12 -13.04
N ASP A 222 10.92 -8.28 -13.34
CA ASP A 222 12.03 -8.43 -14.30
C ASP A 222 11.80 -9.54 -15.35
N LEU A 223 10.61 -9.58 -15.95
CA LEU A 223 10.32 -10.54 -17.01
C LEU A 223 11.05 -10.13 -18.31
N SER A 224 12.19 -10.76 -18.58
CA SER A 224 12.94 -10.56 -19.81
C SER A 224 12.41 -11.46 -20.93
N VAL A 225 11.89 -10.87 -22.01
CA VAL A 225 11.33 -11.60 -23.16
C VAL A 225 12.18 -11.32 -24.41
N PRO A 226 13.08 -12.25 -24.79
CA PRO A 226 13.85 -12.15 -26.03
C PRO A 226 12.94 -12.08 -27.26
N ILE A 227 13.26 -11.20 -28.21
CA ILE A 227 12.37 -10.94 -29.36
C ILE A 227 12.25 -12.18 -30.24
N GLY A 228 11.02 -12.57 -30.56
CA GLY A 228 10.69 -13.76 -31.34
C GLY A 228 10.75 -15.05 -30.54
N THR A 229 10.75 -14.97 -29.21
CA THR A 229 10.63 -16.12 -28.31
C THR A 229 9.38 -15.98 -27.45
N ARG A 230 8.81 -17.13 -27.07
CA ARG A 230 7.71 -17.22 -26.14
C ARG A 230 8.24 -17.64 -24.78
N VAL A 231 7.88 -16.88 -23.75
CA VAL A 231 8.29 -17.11 -22.36
C VAL A 231 7.04 -17.35 -21.51
N GLU A 232 6.97 -18.49 -20.85
CA GLU A 232 5.95 -18.79 -19.84
C GLU A 232 6.21 -17.94 -18.58
N VAL A 233 5.16 -17.38 -17.97
CA VAL A 233 5.29 -16.39 -16.90
C VAL A 233 4.56 -16.81 -15.64
N GLY A 234 5.33 -17.05 -14.58
CA GLY A 234 4.79 -17.49 -13.29
C GLY A 234 4.38 -18.96 -13.31
N ARG A 235 4.66 -19.65 -12.21
CA ARG A 235 4.31 -21.07 -12.07
C ARG A 235 2.79 -21.23 -12.04
N ASP A 236 2.26 -22.18 -12.81
CA ASP A 236 0.84 -22.56 -12.84
C ASP A 236 -0.15 -21.42 -13.17
N THR A 237 0.30 -20.33 -13.80
CA THR A 237 -0.58 -19.23 -14.25
C THR A 237 -1.27 -19.53 -15.59
N GLY A 238 -0.69 -20.45 -16.38
CA GLY A 238 -1.06 -20.70 -17.77
C GLY A 238 -0.76 -19.53 -18.70
N LEU A 239 0.02 -18.52 -18.28
CA LEU A 239 0.31 -17.33 -19.10
C LEU A 239 1.65 -17.47 -19.82
N ALA A 240 1.67 -17.08 -21.10
CA ALA A 240 2.90 -16.91 -21.85
C ALA A 240 2.93 -15.57 -22.58
N VAL A 241 4.10 -14.97 -22.72
CA VAL A 241 4.31 -13.71 -23.42
C VAL A 241 5.31 -13.91 -24.55
N GLU A 242 4.98 -13.35 -25.71
CA GLU A 242 5.86 -13.29 -26.87
C GLU A 242 6.07 -11.82 -27.26
N ALA A 243 7.33 -11.42 -27.39
CA ALA A 243 7.69 -10.11 -27.90
C ALA A 243 8.03 -10.24 -29.38
N THR A 244 7.16 -9.73 -30.27
CA THR A 244 7.38 -9.84 -31.72
C THR A 244 8.33 -8.76 -32.24
N SER A 245 8.38 -7.61 -31.58
CA SER A 245 9.32 -6.53 -31.92
C SER A 245 9.61 -5.66 -30.70
N PHE A 246 10.76 -5.00 -30.71
CA PHE A 246 11.13 -3.92 -29.80
C PHE A 246 11.74 -2.78 -30.62
N LYS A 247 11.38 -1.55 -30.29
CA LYS A 247 11.93 -0.33 -30.90
C LYS A 247 12.16 0.70 -29.81
N ASP A 248 13.33 1.28 -29.82
CA ASP A 248 13.72 2.44 -29.02
C ASP A 248 13.94 3.66 -29.91
N SER A 249 13.66 4.84 -29.36
CA SER A 249 13.99 6.10 -30.02
C SER A 249 14.59 7.07 -29.01
N TYR A 250 15.48 7.91 -29.51
CA TYR A 250 16.23 8.89 -28.72
C TYR A 250 16.06 10.28 -29.31
N ASN A 251 16.03 11.28 -28.43
CA ASN A 251 16.10 12.67 -28.82
C ASN A 251 17.49 13.02 -29.38
N PRO A 252 17.65 14.15 -30.11
CA PRO A 252 18.94 14.57 -30.63
C PRO A 252 20.03 14.78 -29.56
N ASP A 253 19.64 15.04 -28.31
CA ASP A 253 20.55 15.17 -27.16
C ASP A 253 20.96 13.80 -26.56
N GLY A 254 20.49 12.69 -27.15
CA GLY A 254 20.76 11.33 -26.70
C GLY A 254 19.87 10.86 -25.55
N SER A 255 18.94 11.69 -25.05
CA SER A 255 17.99 11.27 -24.03
C SER A 255 16.97 10.29 -24.62
N PRO A 256 16.56 9.24 -23.87
CA PRO A 256 15.51 8.34 -24.33
C PRO A 256 14.20 9.08 -24.58
N ASN A 257 13.55 8.78 -25.71
CA ASN A 257 12.27 9.35 -26.08
C ASN A 257 11.13 8.34 -25.95
N ASP A 258 11.32 7.12 -26.45
CA ASP A 258 10.25 6.13 -26.52
C ASP A 258 10.79 4.71 -26.51
N TYR A 259 10.07 3.80 -25.85
CA TYR A 259 10.33 2.37 -25.81
C TYR A 259 9.04 1.63 -26.15
N VAL A 260 9.07 0.88 -27.24
CA VAL A 260 7.88 0.30 -27.86
C VAL A 260 8.11 -1.19 -28.06
N SER A 261 7.27 -2.01 -27.43
CA SER A 261 7.25 -3.46 -27.64
C SER A 261 5.95 -3.89 -28.28
N ASP A 262 6.01 -4.67 -29.35
CA ASP A 262 4.83 -5.38 -29.84
C ASP A 262 4.73 -6.71 -29.11
N LEU A 263 3.69 -6.86 -28.29
CA LEU A 263 3.49 -8.02 -27.43
C LEU A 263 2.27 -8.84 -27.86
N VAL A 264 2.39 -10.15 -27.67
CA VAL A 264 1.29 -11.11 -27.73
C VAL A 264 1.22 -11.85 -26.40
N LEU A 265 0.05 -11.84 -25.78
CA LEU A 265 -0.25 -12.56 -24.55
C LEU A 265 -1.04 -13.82 -24.88
N PHE A 266 -0.62 -14.93 -24.29
CA PHE A 266 -1.26 -16.23 -24.38
C PHE A 266 -1.77 -16.65 -23.01
N HIS A 267 -2.89 -17.39 -23.01
CA HIS A 267 -3.38 -18.12 -21.85
C HIS A 267 -3.74 -19.55 -22.29
N ASP A 268 -3.18 -20.56 -21.62
CA ASP A 268 -3.34 -21.98 -21.93
C ASP A 268 -3.08 -22.30 -23.42
N GLY A 269 -2.03 -21.69 -23.97
CA GLY A 269 -1.60 -21.84 -25.37
C GLY A 269 -2.42 -21.05 -26.39
N GLN A 270 -3.52 -20.40 -26.01
CA GLN A 270 -4.34 -19.58 -26.89
C GLN A 270 -3.97 -18.10 -26.80
N GLN A 271 -3.88 -17.42 -27.94
CA GLN A 271 -3.67 -15.97 -27.97
C GLN A 271 -4.91 -15.26 -27.42
N VAL A 272 -4.74 -14.48 -26.35
CA VAL A 272 -5.85 -13.77 -25.67
C VAL A 272 -5.78 -12.26 -25.82
N ALA A 273 -4.59 -11.71 -26.09
CA ALA A 273 -4.42 -10.29 -26.37
C ALA A 273 -3.17 -10.04 -27.22
N SER A 274 -3.16 -8.93 -27.96
CA SER A 274 -1.96 -8.40 -28.60
C SER A 274 -2.05 -6.88 -28.61
N GLN A 275 -0.95 -6.21 -28.29
CA GLN A 275 -0.89 -4.76 -28.21
C GLN A 275 0.54 -4.27 -28.39
N THR A 276 0.67 -3.10 -29.02
CA THR A 276 1.88 -2.28 -28.92
C THR A 276 1.92 -1.61 -27.54
N VAL A 277 2.84 -2.08 -26.69
CA VAL A 277 3.04 -1.63 -25.31
C VAL A 277 4.11 -0.55 -25.23
N ARG A 278 3.86 0.44 -24.38
CA ARG A 278 4.77 1.54 -24.02
C ARG A 278 4.82 1.69 -22.51
N VAL A 279 5.78 2.47 -21.99
CA VAL A 279 5.98 2.70 -20.55
C VAL A 279 4.68 3.09 -19.82
N ASN A 280 3.86 3.96 -20.42
CA ASN A 280 2.59 4.42 -19.83
C ASN A 280 1.34 3.86 -20.54
N ALA A 281 1.50 2.87 -21.41
CA ALA A 281 0.41 2.23 -22.14
C ALA A 281 0.55 0.69 -22.06
N PRO A 282 0.26 0.11 -20.88
CA PRO A 282 0.38 -1.33 -20.67
C PRO A 282 -0.67 -2.12 -21.45
N LEU A 283 -0.36 -3.38 -21.75
CA LEU A 283 -1.33 -4.37 -22.21
C LEU A 283 -2.09 -4.88 -20.98
N ASN A 284 -3.41 -4.69 -20.97
CA ASN A 284 -4.26 -5.15 -19.89
C ASN A 284 -5.23 -6.24 -20.37
N TRP A 285 -5.31 -7.34 -19.63
CA TRP A 285 -6.23 -8.44 -19.93
C TRP A 285 -6.64 -9.17 -18.66
N ASN A 286 -7.95 -9.30 -18.41
CA ASN A 286 -8.51 -10.06 -17.28
C ASN A 286 -7.88 -9.75 -15.89
N GLY A 287 -7.61 -8.47 -15.63
CA GLY A 287 -6.97 -7.99 -14.39
C GLY A 287 -5.44 -8.10 -14.36
N TRP A 288 -4.82 -8.69 -15.38
CA TRP A 288 -3.39 -8.68 -15.61
C TRP A 288 -2.95 -7.43 -16.37
N SER A 289 -1.75 -6.95 -16.07
CA SER A 289 -1.13 -5.79 -16.68
C SER A 289 0.34 -6.07 -16.99
N LEU A 290 0.72 -5.93 -18.26
CA LEU A 290 2.11 -5.99 -18.75
C LEU A 290 2.60 -4.58 -19.04
N ASN A 291 3.57 -4.13 -18.24
CA ASN A 291 4.16 -2.80 -18.35
C ASN A 291 5.57 -2.92 -18.93
N GLN A 292 5.95 -2.00 -19.83
CA GLN A 292 7.33 -1.86 -20.27
C GLN A 292 8.18 -1.34 -19.11
N ALA A 293 9.19 -2.09 -18.69
CA ALA A 293 10.04 -1.75 -17.54
C ALA A 293 11.50 -1.51 -17.94
N SER A 294 12.08 -2.36 -18.78
CA SER A 294 13.49 -2.30 -19.19
C SER A 294 13.69 -2.92 -20.57
N PHE A 295 14.92 -3.02 -21.07
CA PHE A 295 15.28 -3.71 -22.31
C PHE A 295 16.77 -4.01 -22.29
N GLY A 296 17.22 -4.89 -23.17
CA GLY A 296 18.64 -5.21 -23.27
C GLY A 296 18.96 -6.24 -24.35
N ILE A 297 20.12 -6.86 -24.19
CA ILE A 297 20.63 -7.89 -25.09
C ILE A 297 20.55 -9.26 -24.42
N ALA A 298 20.11 -10.25 -25.18
CA ALA A 298 20.15 -11.66 -24.88
C ALA A 298 21.05 -12.37 -25.89
N ALA A 299 21.60 -13.51 -25.50
CA ALA A 299 22.48 -14.30 -26.35
C ALA A 299 21.86 -15.70 -26.59
N ASP A 300 21.71 -16.08 -27.86
CA ASP A 300 21.19 -17.38 -28.27
C ASP A 300 22.27 -18.44 -28.02
N LEU A 301 22.02 -19.34 -27.07
CA LEU A 301 22.93 -20.44 -26.71
C LEU A 301 22.25 -21.78 -26.95
N LYS A 302 22.97 -22.65 -27.66
CA LYS A 302 22.63 -24.06 -27.79
C LYS A 302 23.68 -24.92 -27.10
N VAL A 303 23.21 -25.84 -26.28
CA VAL A 303 24.00 -26.83 -25.54
C VAL A 303 23.53 -28.22 -25.96
N SER A 304 24.45 -29.05 -26.41
CA SER A 304 24.17 -30.45 -26.74
C SER A 304 25.06 -31.37 -25.92
N ALA A 305 24.54 -32.52 -25.48
CA ALA A 305 25.32 -33.54 -24.81
C ALA A 305 26.25 -34.26 -25.81
N ALA A 306 27.17 -35.08 -25.29
CA ALA A 306 28.13 -35.85 -26.09
C ALA A 306 27.47 -36.80 -27.12
N ASP A 307 26.23 -37.25 -26.86
CA ASP A 307 25.44 -38.08 -27.77
C ASP A 307 24.67 -37.29 -28.84
N GLY A 308 24.79 -35.97 -28.84
CA GLY A 308 24.12 -35.05 -29.76
C GLY A 308 22.71 -34.63 -29.35
N SER A 309 22.18 -35.11 -28.23
CA SER A 309 20.91 -34.64 -27.68
C SER A 309 20.99 -33.18 -27.24
N VAL A 310 19.92 -32.40 -27.45
CA VAL A 310 19.87 -30.99 -27.07
C VAL A 310 19.50 -30.89 -25.60
N VAL A 311 20.42 -30.31 -24.81
CA VAL A 311 20.23 -30.06 -23.37
C VAL A 311 19.57 -28.70 -23.16
N PHE A 312 19.96 -27.70 -23.95
CA PHE A 312 19.44 -26.33 -23.86
C PHE A 312 19.49 -25.67 -25.23
N ASP A 313 18.45 -24.93 -25.61
CA ASP A 313 18.38 -24.19 -26.88
C ASP A 313 17.44 -22.99 -26.71
N GLN A 314 17.91 -21.98 -25.99
CA GLN A 314 17.15 -20.76 -25.69
C GLN A 314 18.07 -19.54 -25.64
N SER A 315 17.45 -18.36 -25.62
CA SER A 315 18.17 -17.09 -25.45
C SER A 315 18.35 -16.78 -23.97
N ILE A 316 19.56 -16.37 -23.60
CA ILE A 316 19.92 -16.00 -22.23
C ILE A 316 19.96 -14.47 -22.13
N PRO A 317 19.05 -13.81 -21.39
CA PRO A 317 19.14 -12.39 -21.12
C PRO A 317 20.42 -12.02 -20.35
N LEU A 318 21.19 -11.06 -20.86
CA LEU A 318 22.42 -10.56 -20.24
C LEU A 318 22.09 -9.42 -19.27
N VAL A 319 21.41 -9.76 -18.17
CA VAL A 319 20.82 -8.79 -17.23
C VAL A 319 21.81 -8.26 -16.19
N TYR A 320 22.97 -8.90 -16.04
CA TYR A 320 23.99 -8.51 -15.07
C TYR A 320 25.14 -7.76 -15.75
N GLN A 321 25.85 -6.94 -14.96
CA GLN A 321 27.06 -6.26 -15.38
C GLN A 321 28.17 -6.47 -14.37
N THR A 322 29.42 -6.47 -14.84
CA THR A 322 30.60 -6.42 -13.98
C THR A 322 30.70 -5.06 -13.27
N GLN A 323 31.43 -4.99 -12.16
CA GLN A 323 31.54 -3.75 -11.37
C GLN A 323 32.15 -2.59 -12.16
N ASP A 324 33.08 -2.88 -13.06
CA ASP A 324 33.71 -1.93 -13.98
C ASP A 324 32.83 -1.58 -15.20
N ARG A 325 31.66 -2.26 -15.33
CA ARG A 325 30.67 -2.12 -16.42
C ARG A 325 31.25 -2.33 -17.81
N GLN A 326 32.33 -3.10 -17.92
CA GLN A 326 32.92 -3.47 -19.21
C GLN A 326 32.20 -4.65 -19.86
N TYR A 327 31.63 -5.55 -19.05
CA TYR A 327 30.97 -6.76 -19.52
C TYR A 327 29.52 -6.82 -19.04
N ALA A 328 28.67 -7.38 -19.90
CA ALA A 328 27.34 -7.83 -19.56
C ALA A 328 27.33 -9.36 -19.54
N TYR A 329 26.58 -9.95 -18.63
CA TYR A 329 26.48 -11.40 -18.57
C TYR A 329 25.10 -11.88 -18.14
N GLY A 330 24.77 -13.07 -18.63
CA GLY A 330 23.63 -13.86 -18.22
C GLY A 330 24.12 -15.13 -17.52
N ARG A 331 23.26 -15.69 -16.69
CA ARG A 331 23.50 -16.96 -16.00
C ARG A 331 22.35 -17.91 -16.30
N ILE A 332 22.67 -19.17 -16.52
CA ILE A 332 21.69 -20.27 -16.48
C ILE A 332 22.20 -21.40 -15.60
N ASP A 333 21.27 -22.10 -14.98
CA ASP A 333 21.55 -23.31 -14.22
C ASP A 333 20.99 -24.52 -14.99
N LEU A 334 21.81 -25.55 -15.17
CA LEU A 334 21.46 -26.85 -15.75
C LEU A 334 21.47 -27.89 -14.63
N PRO A 335 20.37 -28.03 -13.87
CA PRO A 335 20.35 -28.79 -12.62
C PRO A 335 20.56 -30.29 -12.83
N GLU A 336 20.06 -30.87 -13.92
CA GLU A 336 20.26 -32.29 -14.24
C GLU A 336 21.74 -32.61 -14.48
N GLN A 337 22.49 -31.65 -15.04
CA GLN A 337 23.91 -31.76 -15.32
C GLN A 337 24.77 -31.25 -14.14
N GLN A 338 24.16 -30.63 -13.13
CA GLN A 338 24.83 -29.94 -12.03
C GLN A 338 25.83 -28.86 -12.50
N LEU A 339 25.47 -28.14 -13.57
CA LEU A 339 26.30 -27.10 -14.17
C LEU A 339 25.65 -25.73 -14.08
N GLN A 340 26.44 -24.73 -13.72
CA GLN A 340 26.10 -23.33 -13.78
C GLN A 340 26.90 -22.67 -14.89
N ILE A 341 26.22 -21.95 -15.79
CA ILE A 341 26.84 -21.36 -16.98
C ILE A 341 26.72 -19.86 -16.90
N TYR A 342 27.82 -19.19 -17.19
CA TYR A 342 27.87 -17.75 -17.44
C TYR A 342 28.17 -17.52 -18.92
N LEU A 343 27.36 -16.67 -19.53
CA LEU A 343 27.58 -16.20 -20.89
C LEU A 343 27.84 -14.71 -20.85
N ILE A 344 29.02 -14.31 -21.30
CA ILE A 344 29.59 -12.99 -21.08
C ILE A 344 29.86 -12.34 -22.44
N THR A 345 29.42 -11.10 -22.62
CA THR A 345 29.72 -10.29 -23.79
C THR A 345 30.20 -8.90 -23.36
N PRO A 346 30.86 -8.13 -24.25
CA PRO A 346 31.13 -6.73 -23.98
C PRO A 346 29.82 -5.99 -23.70
N ALA A 347 29.79 -5.15 -22.68
CA ALA A 347 28.60 -4.35 -22.39
C ALA A 347 28.28 -3.41 -23.56
N SER A 348 27.00 -3.07 -23.72
CA SER A 348 26.54 -2.22 -24.83
C SER A 348 27.37 -0.92 -24.94
N GLY A 349 27.92 -0.67 -26.14
CA GLY A 349 28.79 0.47 -26.43
C GLY A 349 30.23 0.36 -25.90
N LYS A 350 30.64 -0.78 -25.34
CA LYS A 350 32.02 -1.04 -24.92
C LYS A 350 32.80 -1.82 -25.97
N VAL A 351 34.10 -1.56 -26.01
CA VAL A 351 35.08 -2.31 -26.79
C VAL A 351 36.12 -2.78 -25.79
N VAL A 352 36.32 -4.10 -25.72
CA VAL A 352 37.26 -4.77 -24.82
C VAL A 352 38.17 -5.67 -25.66
N ASP A 353 39.40 -5.87 -25.21
CA ASP A 353 40.42 -6.57 -26.00
C ASP A 353 40.30 -8.10 -25.92
N ASP A 354 39.73 -8.61 -24.84
CA ASP A 354 39.66 -10.04 -24.51
C ASP A 354 38.46 -10.76 -25.12
N ILE A 355 37.33 -10.07 -25.31
CA ILE A 355 36.15 -10.61 -26.00
C ILE A 355 35.84 -9.74 -27.23
N PRO A 356 36.23 -10.17 -28.45
CA PRO A 356 35.95 -9.43 -29.67
C PRO A 356 34.45 -9.19 -29.89
N ALA A 357 34.11 -8.06 -30.50
CA ALA A 357 32.73 -7.71 -30.82
C ALA A 357 32.02 -8.83 -31.62
N GLY A 358 30.79 -9.15 -31.21
CA GLY A 358 30.00 -10.22 -31.81
C GLY A 358 30.41 -11.62 -31.39
N LYS A 359 31.35 -11.79 -30.46
CA LYS A 359 31.66 -13.08 -29.80
C LYS A 359 31.18 -13.05 -28.34
N ALA A 360 31.07 -14.24 -27.75
CA ALA A 360 30.72 -14.39 -26.35
C ALA A 360 31.72 -15.30 -25.64
N GLN A 361 32.10 -14.98 -24.41
CA GLN A 361 32.82 -15.91 -23.55
C GLN A 361 31.82 -16.76 -22.79
N ILE A 362 32.05 -18.07 -22.77
CA ILE A 362 31.32 -19.00 -21.92
C ILE A 362 32.23 -19.42 -20.77
N GLU A 363 31.66 -19.48 -19.57
CA GLU A 363 32.26 -20.11 -18.40
C GLU A 363 31.28 -21.11 -17.81
N VAL A 364 31.78 -22.32 -17.54
CA VAL A 364 30.99 -23.43 -17.04
C VAL A 364 31.55 -23.86 -15.70
N TYR A 365 30.72 -23.84 -14.67
CA TYR A 365 31.06 -24.17 -13.30
C TYR A 365 30.26 -25.40 -12.87
N PRO A 366 30.90 -26.44 -12.30
CA PRO A 366 30.17 -27.40 -11.50
C PRO A 366 29.48 -26.67 -10.33
N PHE A 367 28.29 -27.09 -9.93
CA PHE A 367 27.58 -26.47 -8.82
C PHE A 367 28.44 -26.42 -7.53
N GLY A 368 28.52 -25.22 -6.95
CA GLY A 368 29.31 -24.96 -5.74
C GLY A 368 30.82 -24.80 -5.97
N ALA A 369 31.30 -24.90 -7.21
CA ALA A 369 32.72 -24.69 -7.52
C ALA A 369 33.05 -23.19 -7.61
N GLU A 370 34.23 -22.80 -7.09
CA GLU A 370 34.73 -21.42 -7.20
C GLU A 370 35.43 -21.12 -8.54
N LYS A 371 35.77 -22.17 -9.31
CA LYS A 371 36.52 -22.04 -10.58
C LYS A 371 35.79 -22.75 -11.70
N PRO A 372 35.83 -22.22 -12.94
CA PRO A 372 35.18 -22.87 -14.06
C PRO A 372 35.92 -24.16 -14.42
N SER A 373 35.16 -25.22 -14.72
CA SER A 373 35.69 -26.44 -15.32
C SER A 373 35.98 -26.26 -16.82
N PHE A 374 35.33 -25.29 -17.46
CA PHE A 374 35.53 -24.96 -18.86
C PHE A 374 35.29 -23.47 -19.11
N GLN A 375 36.16 -22.86 -19.90
CA GLN A 375 36.07 -21.46 -20.29
C GLN A 375 36.63 -21.29 -21.70
N THR A 376 35.89 -20.62 -22.58
CA THR A 376 36.36 -20.32 -23.94
C THR A 376 35.58 -19.18 -24.58
N ILE A 377 36.08 -18.66 -25.71
CA ILE A 377 35.38 -17.68 -26.54
C ILE A 377 34.66 -18.43 -27.66
N LEU A 378 33.35 -18.23 -27.75
CA LEU A 378 32.48 -18.77 -28.78
C LEU A 378 32.36 -17.79 -29.93
N THR A 379 32.67 -18.26 -31.15
CA THR A 379 32.36 -17.55 -32.39
C THR A 379 30.92 -17.90 -32.82
N PRO A 380 30.12 -16.93 -33.29
CA PRO A 380 28.78 -17.18 -33.82
C PRO A 380 28.70 -18.36 -34.81
N GLY A 381 27.85 -19.34 -34.50
CA GLY A 381 27.59 -20.51 -35.34
C GLY A 381 28.63 -21.62 -35.27
N GLU A 382 29.75 -21.42 -34.57
CA GLU A 382 30.77 -22.45 -34.38
C GLU A 382 30.50 -23.24 -33.09
N ALA A 383 30.43 -24.57 -33.21
CA ALA A 383 30.28 -25.47 -32.08
C ALA A 383 31.66 -25.77 -31.47
N VAL A 384 31.80 -25.52 -30.17
CA VAL A 384 33.03 -25.84 -29.40
C VAL A 384 32.70 -26.90 -28.38
N THR A 385 33.52 -27.96 -28.29
CA THR A 385 33.31 -29.04 -27.32
C THR A 385 34.16 -28.82 -26.07
N GLY A 386 33.57 -29.01 -24.89
CA GLY A 386 34.24 -28.91 -23.60
C GLY A 386 33.32 -29.28 -22.44
N ALA A 387 33.88 -29.73 -21.31
CA ALA A 387 33.11 -30.21 -20.16
C ALA A 387 31.99 -31.21 -20.54
N ASP A 388 32.30 -32.18 -21.41
CA ASP A 388 31.38 -33.22 -21.90
C ASP A 388 30.14 -32.74 -22.69
N HIS A 389 30.16 -31.48 -23.15
CA HIS A 389 29.07 -30.87 -23.92
C HIS A 389 29.61 -30.13 -25.15
N SER A 390 28.73 -29.91 -26.12
CA SER A 390 28.95 -29.02 -27.27
C SER A 390 28.22 -27.70 -27.04
N TRP A 391 28.96 -26.60 -27.14
CA TRP A 391 28.51 -25.24 -26.87
C TRP A 391 28.48 -24.46 -28.19
N THR A 392 27.33 -23.91 -28.54
CA THR A 392 27.18 -23.11 -29.75
C THR A 392 26.49 -21.80 -29.40
N PHE A 393 27.22 -20.70 -29.53
CA PHE A 393 26.65 -19.35 -29.51
C PHE A 393 26.19 -19.01 -30.92
N ALA A 394 24.91 -18.67 -31.11
CA ALA A 394 24.40 -18.35 -32.45
C ALA A 394 24.53 -16.87 -32.77
N ARG A 395 24.02 -15.99 -31.89
CA ARG A 395 24.03 -14.53 -32.05
C ARG A 395 23.52 -13.83 -30.80
N GLU A 396 23.73 -12.52 -30.74
CA GLU A 396 22.98 -11.63 -29.85
C GLU A 396 21.61 -11.28 -30.46
N ARG A 397 20.61 -11.10 -29.61
CA ARG A 397 19.29 -10.55 -29.96
C ARG A 397 18.81 -9.61 -28.86
N GLN A 398 17.98 -8.64 -29.22
CA GLN A 398 17.34 -7.79 -28.22
C GLN A 398 16.29 -8.58 -27.42
N TYR A 399 16.07 -8.15 -26.17
CA TYR A 399 14.92 -8.52 -25.36
C TYR A 399 14.20 -7.27 -24.86
N THR A 400 12.92 -7.43 -24.57
CA THR A 400 12.15 -6.43 -23.83
C THR A 400 11.94 -6.89 -22.40
N GLY A 401 12.19 -5.99 -21.45
CA GLY A 401 11.98 -6.23 -20.03
C GLY A 401 10.61 -5.71 -19.61
N LEU A 402 9.80 -6.61 -19.09
CA LEU A 402 8.42 -6.38 -18.76
C LEU A 402 8.17 -6.59 -17.28
N MET A 403 7.16 -5.89 -16.80
CA MET A 403 6.62 -6.09 -15.48
C MET A 403 5.19 -6.62 -15.60
N LEU A 404 5.00 -7.88 -15.23
CA LEU A 404 3.67 -8.50 -15.18
C LEU A 404 3.10 -8.32 -13.78
N SER A 405 1.87 -7.84 -13.68
CA SER A 405 1.19 -7.72 -12.39
C SER A 405 -0.30 -8.01 -12.49
N ARG A 406 -0.88 -8.47 -11.39
CA ARG A 406 -2.32 -8.60 -11.17
C ARG A 406 -2.65 -7.98 -9.82
N ASP A 407 -3.44 -6.92 -9.83
CA ASP A 407 -3.82 -6.19 -8.61
C ASP A 407 -5.35 -6.15 -8.44
N PRO A 408 -5.95 -7.17 -7.79
CA PRO A 408 -7.38 -7.21 -7.56
C PRO A 408 -7.88 -6.17 -6.54
N GLY A 409 -6.98 -5.58 -5.73
CA GLY A 409 -7.32 -4.59 -4.72
C GLY A 409 -7.29 -3.15 -5.22
N ALA A 410 -6.63 -2.88 -6.35
CA ALA A 410 -6.43 -1.53 -6.89
C ALA A 410 -7.74 -0.72 -7.01
N VAL A 411 -8.82 -1.33 -7.50
CA VAL A 411 -10.12 -0.65 -7.65
C VAL A 411 -10.64 -0.15 -6.31
N TRP A 412 -10.52 -0.96 -5.25
CA TRP A 412 -10.94 -0.58 -3.90
C TRP A 412 -10.07 0.55 -3.34
N VAL A 413 -8.76 0.53 -3.60
CA VAL A 413 -7.88 1.63 -3.22
C VAL A 413 -8.28 2.93 -3.90
N TRP A 414 -8.63 2.92 -5.18
CA TRP A 414 -9.12 4.10 -5.90
C TRP A 414 -10.46 4.61 -5.37
N VAL A 415 -11.43 3.72 -5.15
CA VAL A 415 -12.73 4.06 -4.54
C VAL A 415 -12.54 4.68 -3.16
N GLY A 416 -11.74 4.03 -2.31
CA GLY A 416 -11.41 4.54 -0.99
C GLY A 416 -10.69 5.89 -1.05
N SER A 417 -9.73 6.08 -1.96
CA SER A 417 -9.03 7.35 -2.13
C SER A 417 -9.97 8.49 -2.53
N ALA A 418 -10.91 8.23 -3.44
CA ALA A 418 -11.94 9.20 -3.81
C ALA A 418 -12.85 9.53 -2.61
N MET A 419 -13.29 8.53 -1.85
CA MET A 419 -14.06 8.73 -0.62
C MET A 419 -13.28 9.55 0.41
N LEU A 420 -11.98 9.32 0.57
CA LEU A 420 -11.13 10.05 1.51
C LEU A 420 -11.04 11.53 1.12
N ALA A 421 -10.84 11.82 -0.16
CA ALA A 421 -10.85 13.18 -0.68
C ALA A 421 -12.21 13.87 -0.42
N ILE A 422 -13.31 13.20 -0.74
CA ILE A 422 -14.67 13.72 -0.50
C ILE A 422 -14.92 13.98 0.99
N GLY A 423 -14.61 13.01 1.86
CA GLY A 423 -14.83 13.12 3.31
C GLY A 423 -13.99 14.23 3.96
N THR A 424 -12.75 14.39 3.50
CA THR A 424 -11.84 15.45 3.96
C THR A 424 -12.31 16.83 3.51
N CYS A 425 -12.64 16.99 2.22
CA CYS A 425 -13.21 18.21 1.66
C CYS A 425 -14.52 18.59 2.36
N TRP A 426 -15.41 17.63 2.59
CA TRP A 426 -16.64 17.85 3.36
C TRP A 426 -16.33 18.45 4.73
N THR A 427 -15.43 17.82 5.49
CA THR A 427 -15.10 18.27 6.85
C THR A 427 -14.44 19.66 6.87
N MET A 428 -13.56 19.94 5.90
CA MET A 428 -12.79 21.20 5.86
C MET A 428 -13.59 22.39 5.33
N PHE A 429 -14.31 22.21 4.22
CA PHE A 429 -15.03 23.29 3.55
C PHE A 429 -16.39 23.58 4.18
N LEU A 430 -17.07 22.56 4.70
CA LEU A 430 -18.34 22.73 5.39
C LEU A 430 -18.08 22.81 6.89
N ARG A 431 -17.63 23.94 7.43
CA ARG A 431 -17.49 24.05 8.89
C ARG A 431 -18.87 24.08 9.56
N HIS A 432 -19.08 23.25 10.58
CA HIS A 432 -20.30 23.28 11.38
C HIS A 432 -20.33 24.55 12.25
N LYS A 433 -21.25 25.46 11.93
CA LYS A 433 -21.45 26.70 12.68
C LYS A 433 -22.63 26.53 13.62
N ARG A 434 -22.46 26.94 14.89
CA ARG A 434 -23.49 26.89 15.93
C ARG A 434 -23.52 28.22 16.67
N ILE A 435 -24.72 28.74 16.90
CA ILE A 435 -24.97 30.00 17.59
C ILE A 435 -26.04 29.73 18.65
N TRP A 436 -25.75 30.10 19.90
CA TRP A 436 -26.74 30.16 20.97
C TRP A 436 -27.02 31.62 21.25
N VAL A 437 -28.29 31.98 21.31
CA VAL A 437 -28.74 33.33 21.59
C VAL A 437 -29.56 33.32 22.87
N ARG A 438 -29.19 34.23 23.78
CA ARG A 438 -29.95 34.57 24.98
C ARG A 438 -30.35 36.04 24.88
N LEU A 439 -31.60 36.32 25.21
CA LEU A 439 -32.12 37.68 25.33
C LEU A 439 -32.28 37.98 26.82
N GLU A 440 -31.90 39.19 27.22
CA GLU A 440 -32.07 39.68 28.58
C GLU A 440 -32.58 41.12 28.52
N PRO A 441 -33.55 41.49 29.36
CA PRO A 441 -34.02 42.87 29.42
C PRO A 441 -32.88 43.78 29.92
N VAL A 442 -32.67 44.90 29.22
CA VAL A 442 -31.68 45.90 29.63
C VAL A 442 -32.21 46.64 30.87
N LYS A 443 -31.69 46.30 32.05
CA LYS A 443 -32.01 47.01 33.30
C LYS A 443 -31.28 48.36 33.35
N GLY A 444 -32.02 49.45 33.14
CA GLY A 444 -31.58 50.83 33.39
C GLY A 444 -30.87 51.50 32.22
N ALA A 445 -31.23 52.76 31.95
CA ALA A 445 -30.59 53.61 30.96
C ALA A 445 -29.13 53.90 31.35
N ARG A 446 -28.20 53.02 30.97
CA ARG A 446 -26.80 53.38 30.75
C ARG A 446 -26.48 53.11 29.30
N ALA A 447 -26.14 54.18 28.59
CA ALA A 447 -25.54 54.10 27.27
C ALA A 447 -24.41 53.05 27.27
N CYS A 448 -24.42 52.22 26.24
CA CYS A 448 -23.51 51.09 26.06
C CYS A 448 -22.04 51.53 26.22
N PRO A 449 -21.19 50.81 26.97
CA PRO A 449 -19.77 50.85 26.67
C PRO A 449 -19.59 50.27 25.26
N SER A 450 -18.77 50.93 24.46
CA SER A 450 -18.45 50.58 23.07
C SER A 450 -18.18 49.08 22.88
N PRO A 451 -18.44 48.51 21.68
CA PRO A 451 -18.09 47.13 21.40
C PRO A 451 -16.58 46.98 21.59
N ARG A 452 -16.12 46.34 22.66
CA ARG A 452 -14.75 45.86 22.73
C ARG A 452 -14.67 44.65 21.82
N PRO A 453 -13.94 44.71 20.68
CA PRO A 453 -13.62 43.50 19.96
C PRO A 453 -12.60 42.75 20.83
N THR A 454 -13.08 41.83 21.67
CA THR A 454 -12.17 40.87 22.29
C THR A 454 -12.02 39.76 21.26
N VAL A 455 -11.22 40.02 20.22
CA VAL A 455 -10.66 38.97 19.38
C VAL A 455 -9.56 38.35 20.22
N THR A 456 -9.88 37.30 20.96
CA THR A 456 -8.85 36.39 21.47
C THR A 456 -8.51 35.45 20.32
N THR A 457 -7.29 35.56 19.81
CA THR A 457 -6.74 34.73 18.72
C THR A 457 -6.92 33.23 18.97
#